data_AF-L8LWL0-F1
#
_entry.id   AF-L8LWL0-F1
#
_cell.length_a   1.000
_cell.length_b   1.000
_cell.length_c   1.000
_cell.angle_alpha   90.00
_cell.angle_beta   90.00
_cell.angle_gamma   90.00
#
_symmetry.space_group_name_H-M   'P 1'
#
loop_
_entity.id
_entity.type
_entity.pdbx_description
1 polymer ?
#
loop_
_entity_poly.entity_id
_entity_poly.type
_entity_poly.pdbx_seq_one_letter_code
_entity_poly.pdbx_strand_id
1 'polypeptide(L)' 'MAQNREQVGAGEFKTHCLKLIDRVNQTKQPITITKHGKPMAQLTPIEDENYSLFGCLANTVEFHGDIVESIGEVWEVDV' A
#
# COMPACT_ATOMS: atom_id res chain seq x y z
N MET A 1 -3.21 21.98 4.27
CA MET A 1 -3.76 20.67 3.86
C MET A 1 -5.08 20.44 4.61
N ALA A 2 -6.21 20.93 4.10
CA ALA A 2 -7.51 20.71 4.73
C ALA A 2 -8.07 19.38 4.23
N GLN A 3 -7.87 18.31 4.98
CA GLN A 3 -8.49 17.02 4.67
C GLN A 3 -10.01 17.19 4.80
N ASN A 4 -10.73 17.07 3.68
CA ASN A 4 -12.19 17.04 3.65
C ASN A 4 -12.64 15.75 4.36
N ARG A 5 -12.83 15.81 5.69
CA ARG A 5 -13.24 14.66 6.52
C ARG A 5 -14.72 14.43 6.29
N GLU A 6 -15.01 13.53 5.37
CA GLU A 6 -16.37 13.05 5.17
C GLU A 6 -16.85 12.34 6.43
N GLN A 7 -18.01 12.78 6.94
CA GLN A 7 -18.58 12.34 8.20
C GLN A 7 -19.95 11.73 7.94
N VAL A 8 -20.17 10.54 8.48
CA VAL A 8 -21.42 9.78 8.33
C VAL A 8 -21.97 9.47 9.71
N GLY A 9 -23.28 9.57 9.89
CA GLY A 9 -23.92 9.17 11.15
C GLY A 9 -23.98 7.64 11.30
N ALA A 10 -23.94 7.13 12.52
CA ALA A 10 -23.98 5.69 12.79
C ALA A 10 -25.22 5.00 12.20
N GLY A 11 -26.35 5.71 12.13
CA GLY A 11 -27.57 5.21 11.48
C GLY A 11 -27.43 5.07 9.96
N GLU A 12 -26.80 6.05 9.30
CA GLU A 12 -26.54 6.02 7.87
C GLU A 12 -25.48 4.96 7.51
N PHE A 13 -24.45 4.84 8.34
CA PHE A 13 -23.46 3.78 8.23
C PHE A 13 -24.12 2.39 8.31
N LYS A 14 -25.06 2.18 9.24
CA LYS A 14 -25.77 0.89 9.36
C LYS A 14 -26.57 0.54 8.10
N THR A 15 -27.16 1.52 7.43
CA THR A 15 -27.96 1.32 6.21
C THR A 15 -27.10 1.13 4.96
N HIS A 16 -25.95 1.81 4.88
CA HIS A 16 -25.11 1.86 3.68
C HIS A 16 -23.71 1.27 3.88
N CYS A 17 -23.53 0.41 4.88
CA CYS A 17 -22.23 -0.11 5.33
C CYS A 17 -21.36 -0.63 4.18
N LEU A 18 -21.86 -1.59 3.39
CA LEU A 18 -21.11 -2.22 2.30
C LEU A 18 -20.73 -1.20 1.22
N LYS A 19 -21.66 -0.34 0.81
CA LYS A 19 -21.41 0.71 -0.18
C LYS A 19 -20.34 1.71 0.28
N LEU A 20 -20.31 2.03 1.57
CA LEU A 20 -19.31 2.92 2.15
C LEU A 20 -17.93 2.25 2.22
N ILE A 21 -17.88 0.96 2.56
CA ILE A 21 -16.63 0.17 2.54
C ILE A 21 -16.05 0.13 1.12
N ASP A 22 -16.87 -0.20 0.12
CA ASP A 22 -16.44 -0.25 -1.28
C ASP A 22 -15.92 1.10 -1.76
N ARG A 23 -16.64 2.17 -1.42
CA ARG A 23 -16.23 3.54 -1.73
C ARG A 23 -14.88 3.87 -1.10
N VAL A 24 -14.69 3.60 0.19
CA VAL A 24 -13.41 3.84 0.89
C VAL A 24 -12.28 3.05 0.24
N ASN A 25 -12.54 1.81 -0.18
CA ASN A 25 -11.53 1.01 -0.86
C ASN A 25 -11.16 1.56 -2.25
N GLN A 26 -12.14 2.07 -3.01
CA GLN A 26 -11.92 2.62 -4.34
C GLN A 26 -11.28 4.01 -4.33
N THR A 27 -11.77 4.91 -3.46
CA THR A 27 -11.31 6.31 -3.44
C THR A 27 -10.10 6.52 -2.55
N LYS A 28 -9.80 5.55 -1.67
CA LYS A 28 -8.79 5.63 -0.62
C LYS A 28 -8.99 6.84 0.32
N GLN A 29 -10.22 7.37 0.39
CA GLN A 29 -10.57 8.49 1.26
C GLN A 29 -11.18 7.98 2.57
N PRO A 30 -10.63 8.35 3.74
CA PRO A 30 -11.18 7.93 5.02
C PRO A 30 -12.54 8.58 5.33
N ILE A 31 -13.44 7.81 5.95
CA ILE A 31 -14.76 8.28 6.40
C ILE A 31 -14.85 8.17 7.92
N THR A 32 -15.30 9.23 8.58
CA THR A 32 -15.52 9.23 10.03
C THR A 32 -16.97 8.89 10.36
N ILE A 33 -17.18 7.87 11.18
CA ILE A 33 -18.49 7.50 11.68
C ILE A 33 -18.73 8.23 13.01
N THR A 34 -19.85 8.93 13.10
CA THR A 34 -20.26 9.70 14.28
C THR A 34 -21.52 9.14 14.91
N LYS A 35 -21.67 9.27 16.23
CA LYS A 35 -22.92 8.97 16.95
C LYS A 35 -23.23 10.17 17.84
N HIS A 36 -24.42 10.76 17.68
CA HIS A 36 -24.81 12.00 18.37
C HIS A 36 -23.79 13.14 18.19
N GLY A 37 -23.27 13.32 16.98
CA GLY A 37 -22.28 14.36 16.66
C GLY A 37 -20.86 14.10 17.20
N LYS A 38 -20.64 13.00 17.92
CA LYS A 38 -19.32 12.61 18.41
C LYS A 38 -18.68 11.58 17.48
N PRO A 39 -17.45 11.80 16.99
CA PRO A 39 -16.68 10.77 16.28
C PRO A 39 -16.52 9.52 17.14
N MET A 40 -16.80 8.35 16.58
CA MET A 40 -16.72 7.07 17.30
C MET A 40 -15.88 6.03 16.59
N ALA A 41 -15.86 6.03 15.26
CA ALA A 41 -15.07 5.09 14.46
C ALA A 41 -14.62 5.76 13.16
N GLN A 42 -13.64 5.17 12.48
CA GLN A 42 -13.18 5.60 11.17
C GLN A 42 -13.04 4.39 10.26
N LEU A 43 -13.52 4.53 9.02
CA LEU A 43 -13.19 3.62 7.93
C LEU A 43 -12.02 4.17 7.17
N THR A 44 -10.96 3.38 7.10
CA THR A 44 -9.78 3.62 6.28
C THR A 44 -9.63 2.47 5.28
N PRO A 45 -9.11 2.72 4.08
CA PRO A 45 -8.75 1.63 3.19
C PRO A 45 -7.70 0.76 3.85
N ILE A 46 -7.74 -0.54 3.57
CA ILE A 46 -6.58 -1.39 3.84
C ILE A 46 -5.53 -1.02 2.80
N GLU A 47 -4.33 -0.69 3.28
CA GLU A 47 -3.16 -0.59 2.43
C GLU A 47 -2.76 -2.04 2.10
N ASP A 48 -2.87 -2.42 0.82
CA ASP A 48 -2.19 -3.62 0.37
C ASP A 48 -0.70 -3.34 0.57
N GLU A 49 -0.04 -4.11 1.43
CA GLU A 49 1.42 -4.18 1.50
C GLU A 49 1.93 -4.82 0.20
N ASN A 50 1.71 -4.14 -0.92
CA ASN A 50 2.44 -4.41 -2.14
C ASN A 50 3.85 -3.90 -1.90
N TYR A 51 4.65 -4.72 -1.22
CA TYR A 51 6.09 -4.58 -1.27
C TYR A 51 6.47 -4.54 -2.74
N SER A 52 6.93 -3.38 -3.17
CA SER A 52 7.54 -3.25 -4.48
C SER A 52 8.71 -4.24 -4.53
N LEU A 53 8.62 -5.24 -5.41
CA LEU A 53 9.75 -6.13 -5.69
C LEU A 53 10.95 -5.31 -6.17
N PHE A 54 10.69 -4.19 -6.84
CA PHE A 54 11.73 -3.22 -7.18
C PHE A 54 12.25 -2.57 -5.89
N GLY A 55 13.53 -2.81 -5.61
CA GLY A 55 14.26 -2.19 -4.50
C GLY A 55 14.13 -2.90 -3.16
N CYS A 56 13.45 -4.05 -3.08
CA CYS A 56 13.31 -4.79 -1.81
C CYS A 56 14.65 -5.29 -1.23
N LEU A 57 15.66 -5.51 -2.09
CA LEU A 57 17.03 -5.86 -1.73
C LEU A 57 18.01 -4.70 -1.91
N ALA A 58 17.51 -3.46 -2.05
CA ALA A 58 18.39 -2.30 -2.16
C ALA A 58 19.25 -2.20 -0.89
N ASN A 59 20.55 -1.99 -1.06
CA ASN A 59 21.55 -1.89 0.01
C ASN A 59 21.82 -3.19 0.80
N THR A 60 21.34 -4.36 0.34
CA THR A 60 21.69 -5.65 0.97
C THR A 60 22.86 -6.38 0.29
N VAL A 61 23.37 -5.85 -0.82
CA VAL A 61 24.47 -6.46 -1.58
C VAL A 61 25.79 -5.86 -1.13
N GLU A 62 26.74 -6.73 -0.77
CA GLU A 62 28.13 -6.38 -0.46
C GLU A 62 29.05 -6.93 -1.57
N PHE A 63 29.97 -6.10 -2.07
CA PHE A 63 30.94 -6.49 -3.08
C PHE A 63 32.21 -7.01 -2.40
N HIS A 64 32.52 -8.30 -2.58
CA HIS A 64 33.73 -8.93 -2.03
C HIS A 64 34.93 -8.94 -3.00
N GLY A 65 34.79 -8.34 -4.19
CA GLY A 65 35.84 -8.31 -5.21
C GLY A 65 35.37 -7.62 -6.50
N ASP A 66 36.20 -7.68 -7.54
CA ASP A 66 35.82 -7.24 -8.88
C ASP A 66 34.84 -8.25 -9.50
N ILE A 67 33.67 -7.76 -9.91
CA ILE A 67 32.61 -8.56 -10.55
C ILE A 67 32.50 -8.32 -12.05
N VAL A 68 33.31 -7.41 -12.58
CA VAL A 68 33.34 -6.99 -13.98
C VAL A 68 34.50 -7.67 -14.71
N GLU A 69 35.61 -7.90 -14.01
CA GLU A 69 36.77 -8.59 -14.56
C GLU A 69 36.42 -10.02 -15.05
N SER A 70 37.02 -10.41 -16.18
CA SER A 70 36.84 -11.75 -16.72
C SER A 70 37.51 -12.78 -15.82
N ILE A 71 36.84 -13.91 -15.62
CA ILE A 71 37.39 -15.07 -14.91
C ILE A 71 38.49 -15.83 -15.69
N GLY A 72 38.85 -15.36 -16.90
CA GLY A 72 39.91 -15.94 -17.73
C GLY A 72 39.53 -17.27 -18.40
N GLU A 73 38.29 -17.72 -18.23
CA GLU A 73 37.78 -18.93 -18.87
C GLU A 73 37.39 -18.66 -20.33
N VAL A 74 37.79 -19.57 -21.22
CA VAL A 74 37.35 -19.55 -22.62
C VAL A 74 35.96 -20.21 -22.66
N TRP A 75 34.97 -19.48 -23.16
CA TRP A 75 33.63 -20.01 -23.35
C TRP A 75 33.62 -20.97 -24.55
N GLU A 76 33.47 -22.27 -24.31
CA GLU A 76 33.34 -23.25 -25.38
C GLU A 76 31.91 -23.28 -25.95
N VAL A 77 31.81 -22.64 -27.12
CA VAL A 77 30.78 -22.74 -28.16
C VAL A 77 30.57 -24.11 -28.79
N ASP A 78 29.54 -24.91 -28.46
CA ASP A 78 29.09 -25.95 -29.40
C ASP A 78 28.42 -25.28 -30.62
N VAL A 79 29.16 -25.19 -31.73
CA VAL A 79 28.69 -24.68 -33.03
C VAL A 79 28.13 -25.78 -33.93
#